data_AF-A0AA38MS92-F1
#
_entry.id   AF-A0AA38MS92-F1
#
_cell.length_a   1.000
_cell.length_b   1.000
_cell.length_c   1.000
_cell.angle_alpha   90.00
_cell.angle_beta   90.00
_cell.angle_gamma   90.00
#
_symmetry.space_group_name_H-M   'P 1'
#
loop_
_entity.id
_entity.type
_entity.pdbx_description
1 polymer ?
#
loop_
_entity_poly.entity_id
_entity_poly.type
_entity_poly.pdbx_seq_one_letter_code
_entity_poly.pdbx_strand_id
1 'polypeptide(L)'
;MSSFNAISLFWSGSHSIYVLLMAYGASTATTTLPCIFYILKEHSNMTTSQQLILLSSYIPFFVVPLLMAIDMGLRLYSIVLSADSKQKTK
;
A
#
# COMPACT_ATOMS: atom_id res chain seq x y z
N MET A 1 15.63 0.48 -26.30
CA MET A 1 14.18 0.42 -26.65
C MET A 1 13.40 -0.59 -25.81
N SER A 2 13.85 -0.96 -24.60
CA SER A 2 13.17 -1.96 -23.74
C SER A 2 12.39 -1.33 -22.57
N SER A 3 12.73 -0.09 -22.18
CA SER A 3 12.14 0.59 -21.02
C SER A 3 10.76 1.22 -21.30
N PHE A 4 10.43 1.52 -22.57
CA PHE A 4 9.14 2.12 -22.94
C PHE A 4 7.98 1.10 -22.90
N ASN A 5 8.27 -0.17 -23.19
CA ASN A 5 7.24 -1.23 -23.20
C ASN A 5 6.73 -1.60 -21.79
N ALA A 6 7.53 -1.34 -20.74
CA ALA A 6 7.09 -1.55 -19.36
C ALA A 6 6.01 -0.54 -18.95
N ILE A 7 6.11 0.70 -19.44
CA ILE A 7 5.15 1.77 -19.13
C ILE A 7 3.82 1.52 -19.86
N SER A 8 3.87 1.05 -21.12
CA SER A 8 2.66 0.69 -21.87
C SER A 8 1.96 -0.57 -21.33
N LEU A 9 2.70 -1.53 -20.77
CA LEU A 9 2.11 -2.69 -20.09
C LEU A 9 1.39 -2.28 -18.78
N PHE A 10 1.97 -1.34 -18.02
CA PHE A 10 1.32 -0.76 -16.84
C PHE A 10 0.07 0.06 -17.20
N TRP A 11 0.05 0.68 -18.39
CA TRP A 11 -1.10 1.45 -18.89
C TRP A 11 -2.28 0.58 -19.34
N SER A 12 -2.09 -0.72 -19.57
CA SER A 12 -3.16 -1.63 -20.06
C SER A 12 -4.30 -1.89 -19.07
N GLY A 13 -4.41 -1.14 -17.97
CA GLY A 13 -5.64 -0.99 -17.17
C GLY A 13 -6.22 -2.30 -16.64
N SER A 14 -5.40 -3.35 -16.56
CA SER A 14 -5.91 -4.68 -16.22
C SER A 14 -6.21 -4.77 -14.74
N HIS A 15 -7.37 -5.33 -14.41
CA HIS A 15 -7.86 -5.50 -13.03
C HIS A 15 -6.84 -6.15 -12.08
N SER A 16 -5.90 -6.94 -12.62
CA SER A 16 -4.78 -7.55 -11.89
C SER A 16 -3.86 -6.53 -11.19
N ILE A 17 -3.70 -5.33 -11.75
CA ILE A 17 -2.84 -4.29 -11.18
C ILE A 17 -3.43 -3.81 -9.85
N TYR A 18 -4.75 -3.71 -9.70
CA TYR A 18 -5.39 -3.33 -8.42
C TYR A 18 -5.06 -4.31 -7.30
N VAL A 19 -5.04 -5.62 -7.61
CA VAL A 19 -4.72 -6.66 -6.63
C VAL A 19 -3.25 -6.60 -6.24
N LEU A 20 -2.35 -6.47 -7.21
CA LEU A 20 -0.91 -6.32 -6.96
C LEU A 20 -0.59 -5.07 -6.13
N LEU A 21 -1.25 -3.96 -6.47
CA LEU A 21 -1.04 -2.66 -5.84
C LEU A 21 -1.59 -2.64 -4.40
N MET A 22 -2.72 -3.30 -4.16
CA MET A 22 -3.27 -3.52 -2.82
C MET A 22 -2.37 -4.43 -1.98
N ALA A 23 -1.94 -5.57 -2.53
CA ALA A 23 -1.08 -6.52 -1.82
C ALA A 23 0.28 -5.89 -1.47
N TYR A 24 0.85 -5.12 -2.39
CA TYR A 24 2.05 -4.33 -2.15
C TYR A 24 1.83 -3.30 -1.04
N GLY A 25 0.78 -2.47 -1.13
CA GLY A 25 0.48 -1.45 -0.13
C GLY A 25 0.25 -2.03 1.27
N ALA A 26 -0.49 -3.14 1.37
CA ALA A 26 -0.71 -3.86 2.61
C ALA A 26 0.59 -4.46 3.19
N SER A 27 1.45 -5.05 2.34
CA SER A 27 2.74 -5.60 2.75
C SER A 27 3.70 -4.51 3.26
N THR A 28 3.77 -3.37 2.55
CA THR A 28 4.58 -2.23 2.97
C THR A 28 4.08 -1.62 4.28
N ALA A 29 2.76 -1.49 4.47
CA ALA A 29 2.20 -1.02 5.74
C ALA A 29 2.50 -2.00 6.90
N THR A 30 2.42 -3.31 6.65
CA THR A 30 2.66 -4.34 7.68
C THR A 30 4.14 -4.43 8.08
N THR A 31 5.06 -4.18 7.16
CA THR A 31 6.50 -4.16 7.45
C THR A 31 6.97 -2.86 8.11
N THR A 32 6.32 -1.73 7.83
CA THR A 32 6.63 -0.42 8.46
C THR A 32 6.03 -0.25 9.85
N LEU A 33 4.94 -0.95 10.17
CA LEU A 33 4.32 -0.96 11.51
C LEU A 33 5.31 -1.34 12.64
N PRO A 34 6.04 -2.48 12.58
CA PRO A 34 7.02 -2.82 13.61
C PRO A 34 8.22 -1.86 13.62
N CYS A 35 8.58 -1.23 12.49
CA CYS A 35 9.64 -0.22 12.45
C CYS A 35 9.24 1.03 13.26
N ILE A 36 8.02 1.52 13.10
CA ILE A 36 7.50 2.66 13.89
C ILE A 36 7.45 2.29 15.38
N PHE A 37 6.96 1.09 15.70
CA PHE A 37 6.88 0.62 17.08
C PHE A 37 8.27 0.50 17.74
N TYR A 38 9.27 0.05 16.99
CA TYR A 38 10.65 -0.02 17.45
C TYR A 38 11.23 1.38 17.75
N ILE A 39 11.02 2.35 16.86
CA ILE A 39 11.46 3.74 17.05
C ILE A 39 10.79 4.39 18.28
N LEU A 40 9.54 4.03 18.58
CA LEU A 40 8.83 4.51 19.77
C LEU A 40 9.31 3.83 21.07
N LYS A 41 9.72 2.55 20.98
CA LYS A 41 10.21 1.79 22.14
C LYS A 41 11.66 2.13 22.48
N GLU A 42 12.48 2.45 21.48
CA GLU A 42 13.89 2.78 21.66
C GLU A 42 14.07 4.22 22.15
N HIS A 43 14.24 4.38 23.46
CA HIS A 43 14.49 5.69 24.11
C HIS A 43 15.94 5.89 24.59
N SER A 44 16.76 4.84 24.55
CA SER A 44 18.10 4.83 25.15
C SER A 44 19.22 5.31 24.24
N ASN A 45 19.13 5.04 22.93
CA ASN A 45 20.23 5.27 21.99
C ASN A 45 20.05 6.51 21.09
N MET A 46 18.96 7.27 21.23
CA MET A 46 18.65 8.41 20.36
C MET A 46 18.15 9.64 21.13
N THR A 47 18.59 10.81 20.67
CA THR A 47 18.04 12.09 21.14
C THR A 47 16.62 12.27 20.61
N THR A 48 15.73 12.88 21.39
CA THR A 48 14.32 13.11 21.03
C THR A 48 14.15 13.82 19.68
N SER A 49 15.09 14.70 19.33
CA SER A 49 15.13 15.38 18.03
C SER A 49 15.38 14.44 16.86
N GLN A 50 16.32 13.48 17.00
CA GLN A 50 16.60 12.48 15.98
C GLN A 50 15.41 11.52 15.83
N GLN A 51 14.76 11.17 16.94
CA GLN A 51 13.58 10.30 16.95
C GLN A 51 12.42 10.95 16.19
N LEU A 52 12.17 12.24 16.40
CA LEU A 52 11.14 12.98 15.67
C LEU A 52 11.40 13.04 14.16
N ILE A 53 12.64 13.23 13.73
CA ILE A 53 13.02 13.27 12.31
C ILE A 53 12.83 11.90 11.64
N LEU A 54 13.20 10.81 12.33
CA LEU A 54 12.94 9.45 11.83
C LEU A 54 11.43 9.18 11.77
N LEU A 55 10.70 9.51 12.84
CA LEU A 55 9.27 9.28 12.92
C LEU A 55 8.51 10.08 11.84
N SER A 56 8.88 11.34 11.60
CA SER A 56 8.27 12.16 10.55
C SER A 56 8.49 11.60 9.15
N SER A 57 9.61 10.90 8.94
CA SER A 57 9.93 10.26 7.67
C SER A 57 9.22 8.91 7.52
N TYR A 58 9.09 8.12 8.59
CA TYR A 58 8.44 6.79 8.57
C TYR A 58 6.91 6.86 8.52
N ILE A 59 6.28 7.87 9.15
CA ILE A 59 4.82 8.06 9.12
C ILE A 59 4.26 8.13 7.67
N PRO A 60 4.76 8.94 6.74
CA PRO A 60 4.24 8.98 5.38
C PRO A 60 4.43 7.65 4.63
N PHE A 61 5.53 6.92 4.89
CA PHE A 61 5.75 5.57 4.33
C PHE A 61 4.79 4.52 4.89
N PHE A 62 4.14 4.76 6.02
CA PHE A 62 3.08 3.90 6.54
C PHE A 62 1.69 4.36 6.06
N VAL A 63 1.40 5.67 6.18
CA VAL A 63 0.08 6.24 5.90
C VAL A 63 -0.25 6.18 4.40
N VAL A 64 0.69 6.55 3.52
CA VAL A 64 0.42 6.59 2.08
C VAL A 64 0.11 5.18 1.53
N PRO A 65 0.92 4.14 1.78
CA PRO A 65 0.62 2.79 1.31
C PRO A 65 -0.66 2.20 1.93
N LEU A 66 -0.96 2.56 3.19
CA LEU A 66 -2.17 2.10 3.86
C LEU A 66 -3.44 2.72 3.25
N LEU A 67 -3.46 4.04 3.04
CA LEU A 67 -4.57 4.71 2.37
C LEU A 67 -4.76 4.22 0.94
N MET A 68 -3.66 4.01 0.23
CA MET A 68 -3.66 3.44 -1.12
C MET A 68 -4.21 2.01 -1.14
N ALA A 69 -3.84 1.17 -0.17
CA ALA A 69 -4.38 -0.19 -0.04
C ALA A 69 -5.88 -0.19 0.27
N ILE A 70 -6.34 0.74 1.12
CA ILE A 70 -7.76 0.88 1.45
C ILE A 70 -8.56 1.35 0.24
N ASP A 71 -8.13 2.41 -0.46
CA ASP A 71 -8.83 2.91 -1.66
C ASP A 71 -8.98 1.83 -2.73
N MET A 72 -7.89 1.11 -3.02
CA MET A 72 -7.89 0.01 -3.99
C MET A 72 -8.69 -1.21 -3.49
N GLY A 73 -8.67 -1.47 -2.18
CA GLY A 73 -9.49 -2.49 -1.52
C GLY A 73 -10.98 -2.26 -1.73
N LEU A 74 -11.45 -1.04 -1.49
CA LEU A 74 -12.85 -0.66 -1.65
C LEU A 74 -13.29 -0.73 -3.13
N ARG A 75 -12.45 -0.28 -4.05
CA ARG A 75 -12.71 -0.40 -5.50
C ARG A 75 -12.77 -1.86 -5.95
N LEU A 76 -11.86 -2.71 -5.48
CA LEU A 76 -11.89 -4.13 -5.83
C LEU A 76 -13.13 -4.82 -5.26
N TYR A 77 -13.52 -4.50 -4.03
CA TYR A 77 -14.70 -5.07 -3.40
C TYR A 77 -15.98 -4.78 -4.19
N SER A 78 -16.16 -3.54 -4.68
CA SER A 78 -17.33 -3.19 -5.49
C SER A 78 -17.36 -3.92 -6.84
N ILE A 79 -16.20 -4.16 -7.45
CA ILE A 79 -16.07 -4.94 -8.69
C ILE A 79 -16.46 -6.41 -8.43
N VAL A 80 -15.98 -7.01 -7.35
CA VAL A 80 -16.29 -8.40 -6.99
C VAL A 80 -17.78 -8.59 -6.71
N LEU A 81 -18.39 -7.65 -5.97
CA LEU A 81 -19.83 -7.68 -5.69
C LEU A 81 -20.68 -7.57 -6.97
N SER A 82 -20.25 -6.73 -7.90
CA SER A 82 -20.90 -6.56 -9.21
C SER A 82 -20.71 -7.78 -10.12
N ALA A 83 -19.61 -8.51 -9.97
CA ALA A 83 -19.35 -9.76 -10.71
C ALA A 83 -20.17 -10.94 -10.16
N ASP A 84 -20.27 -11.08 -8.83
CA ASP A 84 -21.05 -12.13 -8.16
C ASP A 84 -22.55 -12.04 -8.53
N SER A 85 -23.10 -10.82 -8.51
CA SER A 85 -24.51 -10.56 -8.90
C SER A 85 -24.80 -10.85 -10.38
N LYS A 86 -23.84 -10.59 -11.29
CA LYS A 86 -23.95 -10.97 -12.70
C LYS A 86 -23.88 -12.49 -12.91
N GLN A 87 -23.14 -13.21 -12.08
CA GLN A 87 -23.04 -14.67 -12.19
C GLN A 87 -24.33 -15.37 -11.78
N LYS A 88 -25.06 -14.87 -10.76
CA LYS A 88 -26.35 -15.44 -10.32
C LYS A 88 -27.52 -15.25 -11.29
N THR A 89 -27.41 -14.34 -12.25
CA THR A 89 -28.49 -14.03 -13.22
C THR A 89 -28.37 -14.85 -14.51
N LYS A 90 -27.34 -15.69 -14.65
CA LYS A 90 -27.10 -16.54 -15.81
C LYS A 90 -27.32 -18.01 -15.45
#